data_AF-A0A9P7V3X3-F1
#
_entry.id   AF-A0A9P7V3X3-F1
#
_cell.length_a   1.000
_cell.length_b   1.000
_cell.length_c   1.000
_cell.angle_alpha   90.00
_cell.angle_beta   90.00
_cell.angle_gamma   90.00
#
_symmetry.space_group_name_H-M   'P 1'
#
loop_
_entity.id
_entity.type
_entity.pdbx_description
1 polymer ?
#
loop_
_entity_poly.entity_id
_entity_poly.type
_entity_poly.pdbx_seq_one_letter_code
_entity_poly.pdbx_strand_id
1 'polypeptide(L)'
;MRNSVAITTSSSTLMHTSLAYFSNEIRTVDAIISYPFHRFRHSKPILPREILLHIRSYLHTNVTKDLMMQSYSALQRYENTLRHLLCTECLSYNEYVYGDDLWQWEDFSGACRCIEGVYIASRPSYTTANASSLTQTPSLNPKRFVGRRQWLEYYLSRKSLRFIQRKPLDQSTPSRSQPTIWSLVRRVLHQYFQCVSIHDISPLPPSCSGSNEGSDILIVPVPDLAGTGILSDECTTKVKLERVERDLGLTVPYDLRSTLSSQMYPASPALSSTAPSMLSFLSYPPELPHVFRAVANVIPILCTVLITTISLPVSFLTLVLTLVCYYLKPRAFTILL
;
A
#
# COMPACT_ATOMS: atom_id res chain seq x y z
N MET A 1 -25.69 -2.68 30.29
CA MET A 1 -24.79 -3.09 29.20
C MET A 1 -23.37 -2.83 29.67
N ARG A 2 -22.50 -3.85 29.77
CA ARG A 2 -21.08 -3.62 30.11
C ARG A 2 -20.39 -3.09 28.86
N ASN A 3 -19.66 -1.98 28.97
CA ASN A 3 -18.81 -1.46 27.91
C ASN A 3 -17.70 -2.48 27.65
N SER A 4 -17.87 -3.36 26.68
CA SER A 4 -16.82 -4.28 26.27
C SER A 4 -15.67 -3.47 25.69
N VAL A 5 -14.47 -3.60 26.27
CA VAL A 5 -13.26 -2.97 25.77
C VAL A 5 -13.00 -3.54 24.37
N ALA A 6 -13.07 -2.70 23.35
CA ALA A 6 -12.86 -3.06 21.95
C ALA A 6 -12.06 -1.95 21.27
N ILE A 7 -11.24 -2.34 20.29
CA ILE A 7 -10.51 -1.39 19.45
C ILE A 7 -11.26 -1.25 18.13
N THR A 8 -11.57 -0.02 17.74
CA THR A 8 -12.13 0.30 16.43
C THR A 8 -11.02 0.71 15.49
N THR A 9 -10.92 0.09 14.32
CA THR A 9 -9.93 0.45 13.30
C THR A 9 -10.50 0.30 11.89
N SER A 10 -9.96 1.01 10.91
CA SER A 10 -10.41 0.87 9.54
C SER A 10 -9.99 -0.47 8.94
N SER A 11 -10.89 -1.05 8.14
CA SER A 11 -10.63 -2.30 7.40
C SER A 11 -9.35 -2.27 6.58
N SER A 12 -9.09 -1.16 5.88
CA SER A 12 -7.88 -0.98 5.08
C SER A 12 -6.63 -1.02 5.95
N THR A 13 -6.61 -0.32 7.09
CA THR A 13 -5.46 -0.30 8.00
C THR A 13 -5.16 -1.69 8.53
N LEU A 14 -6.17 -2.41 9.01
CA LEU A 14 -6.00 -3.76 9.55
C LEU A 14 -5.45 -4.75 8.50
N MET A 15 -5.89 -4.66 7.24
CA MET A 15 -5.36 -5.49 6.16
C MET A 15 -3.89 -5.20 5.87
N HIS A 16 -3.50 -3.93 5.80
CA HIS A 16 -2.11 -3.53 5.53
C HIS A 16 -1.18 -3.88 6.68
N THR A 17 -1.57 -3.62 7.94
CA THR A 17 -0.76 -3.94 9.12
C THR A 17 -0.58 -5.44 9.29
N SER A 18 -1.61 -6.22 8.98
CA SER A 18 -1.55 -7.70 8.96
C SER A 18 -0.60 -8.20 7.87
N LEU A 19 -0.61 -7.58 6.69
CA LEU A 19 0.30 -7.93 5.62
C LEU A 19 1.75 -7.55 5.95
N ALA A 20 1.96 -6.37 6.55
CA ALA A 20 3.25 -5.89 7.04
C ALA A 20 3.85 -6.82 8.10
N TYR A 21 3.01 -7.35 8.99
CA TYR A 21 3.44 -8.32 10.02
C TYR A 21 4.11 -9.57 9.43
N PHE A 22 3.72 -9.99 8.23
CA PHE A 22 4.30 -11.15 7.53
C PHE A 22 5.48 -10.81 6.60
N SER A 23 5.88 -9.55 6.53
CA SER A 23 7.01 -9.14 5.69
C SER A 23 8.31 -9.82 6.12
N ASN A 24 9.26 -9.98 5.19
CA ASN A 24 10.52 -10.66 5.50
C ASN A 24 11.35 -9.86 6.50
N GLU A 25 11.24 -8.54 6.45
CA GLU A 25 11.92 -7.59 7.32
C GLU A 25 11.46 -7.78 8.78
N ILE A 26 10.15 -7.80 9.02
CA ILE A 26 9.58 -8.05 10.36
C ILE A 26 9.93 -9.44 10.85
N ARG A 27 9.78 -10.47 10.00
CA ARG A 27 10.12 -11.85 10.36
C ARG A 27 11.59 -12.02 10.71
N THR A 28 12.49 -11.29 10.05
CA THR A 28 13.93 -11.34 10.33
C THR A 28 14.22 -10.71 11.69
N VAL A 29 13.63 -9.55 11.98
CA VAL A 29 13.76 -8.91 13.30
C VAL A 29 13.16 -9.78 14.40
N ASP A 30 11.99 -10.35 14.18
CA ASP A 30 11.34 -11.29 15.11
C ASP A 30 12.20 -12.52 15.37
N ALA A 31 12.86 -13.05 14.33
CA ALA A 31 13.82 -14.14 14.48
C ALA A 31 15.00 -13.73 15.37
N ILE A 32 15.62 -12.58 15.10
CA ILE A 32 16.73 -12.05 15.92
C ILE A 32 16.30 -11.86 17.38
N ILE A 33 15.09 -11.35 17.63
CA ILE A 33 14.54 -11.17 18.99
C ILE A 33 14.27 -12.52 19.67
N SER A 34 13.81 -13.52 18.91
CA SER A 34 13.37 -14.80 19.45
C SER A 34 14.52 -15.77 19.72
N TYR A 35 15.65 -15.65 19.04
CA TYR A 35 16.80 -16.53 19.26
C TYR A 35 17.51 -16.18 20.57
N PRO A 36 17.42 -17.02 21.62
CA PRO A 36 18.16 -16.79 22.83
C PRO A 36 19.64 -17.05 22.53
N PHE A 37 20.50 -16.07 22.84
CA PHE A 37 21.93 -16.02 22.52
C PHE A 37 22.78 -17.18 23.10
N HIS A 38 22.17 -18.14 23.78
CA HIS A 38 22.86 -19.24 24.45
C HIS A 38 23.51 -20.25 23.49
N ARG A 39 23.20 -20.27 22.19
CA ARG A 39 23.81 -21.23 21.24
C ARG A 39 25.09 -20.75 20.57
N PHE A 40 25.35 -19.43 20.54
CA PHE A 40 26.60 -18.91 20.00
C PHE A 40 27.50 -18.50 21.16
N ARG A 41 28.34 -19.43 21.63
CA ARG A 41 29.25 -19.25 22.78
C ARG A 41 30.21 -18.04 22.66
N HIS A 42 30.28 -17.35 21.51
CA HIS A 42 31.25 -16.29 21.27
C HIS A 42 30.71 -15.02 20.58
N SER A 43 29.43 -14.92 20.21
CA SER A 43 28.88 -13.66 19.67
C SER A 43 27.97 -12.98 20.69
N LYS A 44 28.49 -11.92 21.33
CA LYS A 44 27.68 -11.04 22.16
C LYS A 44 26.61 -10.39 21.26
N PRO A 45 25.35 -10.28 21.71
CA PRO A 45 24.36 -9.43 21.02
C PRO A 45 24.92 -8.03 20.84
N ILE A 46 24.81 -7.51 19.61
CA ILE A 46 25.25 -6.14 19.29
C ILE A 46 24.29 -5.11 19.90
N LEU A 47 23.02 -5.49 20.17
CA LEU A 47 21.98 -4.57 20.65
C LEU A 47 21.12 -5.17 21.78
N PRO A 48 20.72 -4.37 22.79
CA PRO A 48 19.71 -4.73 23.79
C PRO A 48 18.34 -5.05 23.17
N ARG A 49 17.55 -5.90 23.84
CA ARG A 49 16.23 -6.35 23.34
C ARG A 49 15.25 -5.20 23.21
N GLU A 50 15.34 -4.23 24.09
CA GLU A 50 14.51 -3.02 24.12
C GLU A 50 14.69 -2.22 22.84
N ILE A 51 15.95 -2.08 22.38
CA ILE A 51 16.28 -1.42 21.13
C ILE A 51 15.74 -2.21 19.92
N LEU A 52 15.85 -3.54 19.95
CA LEU A 52 15.29 -4.38 18.88
C LEU A 52 13.76 -4.28 18.79
N LEU A 53 13.06 -4.22 19.93
CA LEU A 53 11.60 -4.01 19.96
C LEU A 53 11.21 -2.64 19.42
N HIS A 54 12.00 -1.60 19.72
CA HIS A 54 11.79 -0.27 19.16
C HIS A 54 12.00 -0.24 17.64
N ILE A 55 13.09 -0.86 17.16
CA ILE A 55 13.36 -1.03 15.73
C ILE A 55 12.21 -1.78 15.05
N ARG A 56 11.72 -2.88 15.65
CA ARG A 56 10.59 -3.65 15.14
C ARG A 56 9.34 -2.80 14.96
N SER A 57 8.98 -2.01 15.98
CA SER A 57 7.79 -1.15 15.94
C SER A 57 7.88 -0.08 14.85
N TYR A 58 9.04 0.58 14.74
CA TYR A 58 9.30 1.57 13.69
C TYR A 58 9.28 0.95 12.29
N LEU A 59 9.91 -0.21 12.13
CA LEU A 59 9.95 -0.95 10.88
C LEU A 59 8.55 -1.39 10.44
N HIS A 60 7.72 -1.90 11.35
CA HIS A 60 6.36 -2.32 11.05
C HIS A 60 5.50 -1.16 10.54
N THR A 61 5.61 -0.01 11.21
CA THR A 61 4.94 1.23 10.80
C THR A 61 5.36 1.66 9.39
N ASN A 62 6.66 1.63 9.08
CA ASN A 62 7.17 2.02 7.76
C ASN A 62 6.76 1.04 6.65
N VAL A 63 6.82 -0.26 6.92
CA VAL A 63 6.38 -1.28 5.95
C VAL A 63 4.87 -1.15 5.70
N THR A 64 4.08 -0.87 6.73
CA THR A 64 2.65 -0.61 6.60
C THR A 64 2.40 0.61 5.70
N LYS A 65 3.09 1.73 5.95
CA LYS A 65 3.01 2.95 5.13
C LYS A 65 3.35 2.68 3.67
N ASP A 66 4.46 2.00 3.40
CA ASP A 66 4.88 1.64 2.05
C ASP A 66 3.84 0.76 1.33
N LEU A 67 3.30 -0.25 2.02
CA LEU A 67 2.24 -1.09 1.46
C LEU A 67 0.97 -0.30 1.13
N MET A 68 0.58 0.65 1.99
CA MET A 68 -0.54 1.56 1.74
C MET A 68 -0.29 2.42 0.50
N MET A 69 0.86 3.11 0.42
CA MET A 69 1.24 3.93 -0.74
C MET A 69 1.25 3.13 -2.04
N GLN A 70 1.78 1.89 -2.00
CA GLN A 70 1.77 1.01 -3.17
C GLN A 70 0.37 0.58 -3.58
N SER A 71 -0.49 0.23 -2.62
CA SER A 71 -1.88 -0.14 -2.90
C SER A 71 -2.64 1.03 -3.52
N TYR A 72 -2.39 2.24 -3.03
CA TYR A 72 -2.98 3.46 -3.52
C TYR A 72 -2.52 3.80 -4.94
N SER A 73 -1.20 3.79 -5.20
CA SER A 73 -0.66 4.01 -6.54
C SER A 73 -1.19 2.97 -7.54
N ALA A 74 -1.35 1.72 -7.10
CA ALA A 74 -1.95 0.68 -7.92
C ALA A 74 -3.45 0.93 -8.19
N LEU A 75 -4.20 1.46 -7.21
CA LEU A 75 -5.60 1.85 -7.39
C LEU A 75 -5.72 2.98 -8.40
N GLN A 76 -4.89 4.03 -8.27
CA GLN A 76 -4.89 5.15 -9.19
C GLN A 76 -4.57 4.72 -10.63
N ARG A 77 -3.60 3.81 -10.82
CA ARG A 77 -3.31 3.23 -12.14
C ARG A 77 -4.50 2.45 -12.69
N TYR A 78 -5.20 1.71 -11.85
CA TYR A 78 -6.40 0.99 -12.24
C TYR A 78 -7.51 1.95 -12.67
N GLU A 79 -7.80 2.98 -11.87
CA GLU A 79 -8.79 4.02 -12.19
C GLU A 79 -8.42 4.78 -13.47
N ASN A 80 -7.14 5.14 -13.65
CA ASN A 80 -6.68 5.76 -14.89
C ASN A 80 -6.91 4.81 -16.06
N THR A 81 -6.66 3.52 -15.90
CA THR A 81 -6.95 2.53 -16.96
C THR A 81 -8.44 2.53 -17.29
N LEU A 82 -9.33 2.61 -16.29
CA LEU A 82 -10.77 2.74 -16.52
C LEU A 82 -11.13 4.04 -17.25
N ARG A 83 -10.53 5.18 -16.89
CA ARG A 83 -10.71 6.47 -17.60
C ARG A 83 -10.31 6.37 -19.06
N HIS A 84 -9.21 5.68 -19.38
CA HIS A 84 -8.74 5.50 -20.76
C HIS A 84 -9.66 4.61 -21.61
N LEU A 85 -10.57 3.84 -20.98
CA LEU A 85 -11.59 3.08 -21.69
C LEU A 85 -12.77 3.95 -22.15
N LEU A 86 -12.85 5.20 -21.67
CA LEU A 86 -13.93 6.15 -21.94
C LEU A 86 -13.44 7.24 -22.91
N CYS A 87 -14.32 7.68 -23.82
CA CYS A 87 -14.06 8.88 -24.60
C CYS A 87 -14.31 10.14 -23.73
N THR A 88 -13.86 11.28 -24.23
CA THR A 88 -14.00 12.58 -23.55
C THR A 88 -15.46 12.91 -23.20
N GLU A 89 -16.40 12.61 -24.10
CA GLU A 89 -17.83 12.84 -23.89
C GLU A 89 -18.40 11.95 -22.78
N CYS A 90 -18.10 10.64 -22.81
CA CYS A 90 -18.53 9.71 -21.76
C CYS A 90 -17.95 10.08 -20.39
N LEU A 91 -16.70 10.54 -20.35
CA LEU A 91 -16.06 11.00 -19.11
C LEU A 91 -16.74 12.27 -18.58
N SER A 92 -17.02 13.24 -19.45
CA SER A 92 -17.75 14.47 -19.06
C SER A 92 -19.18 14.18 -18.58
N TYR A 93 -19.86 13.21 -19.19
CA TYR A 93 -21.17 12.75 -18.74
C TYR A 93 -21.11 12.12 -17.36
N ASN A 94 -20.10 11.27 -17.11
CA ASN A 94 -19.90 10.68 -15.80
C ASN A 94 -19.66 11.76 -14.75
N GLU A 95 -18.76 12.70 -15.02
CA GLU A 95 -18.46 13.82 -14.13
C GLU A 95 -19.71 14.65 -13.80
N TYR A 96 -20.57 14.89 -14.80
CA TYR A 96 -21.81 15.63 -14.62
C TYR A 96 -22.87 14.90 -13.77
N VAL A 97 -23.02 13.57 -13.96
CA VAL A 97 -24.09 12.79 -13.30
C VAL A 97 -23.66 12.19 -11.96
N TYR A 98 -22.46 11.63 -11.92
CA TYR A 98 -21.92 10.87 -10.78
C TYR A 98 -20.78 11.60 -10.05
N GLY A 99 -20.29 12.71 -10.60
CA GLY A 99 -19.12 13.42 -10.08
C GLY A 99 -17.79 12.78 -10.49
N ASP A 100 -16.72 13.19 -9.81
CA ASP A 100 -15.34 12.74 -10.10
C ASP A 100 -15.10 11.24 -9.83
N ASP A 101 -16.01 10.60 -9.09
CA ASP A 101 -15.87 9.24 -8.62
C ASP A 101 -16.46 8.22 -9.60
N LEU A 102 -15.60 7.63 -10.43
CA LEU A 102 -15.97 6.59 -11.40
C LEU A 102 -16.64 5.37 -10.77
N TRP A 103 -16.41 5.12 -9.47
CA TRP A 103 -16.97 3.98 -8.78
C TRP A 103 -18.47 4.10 -8.51
N GLN A 104 -19.03 5.31 -8.62
CA GLN A 104 -20.47 5.55 -8.49
C GLN A 104 -21.24 5.26 -9.80
N TRP A 105 -20.53 4.98 -10.89
CA TRP A 105 -21.15 4.72 -12.19
C TRP A 105 -21.66 3.27 -12.30
N GLU A 106 -22.90 3.02 -11.87
CA GLU A 106 -23.53 1.69 -11.85
C GLU A 106 -23.62 1.03 -13.25
N ASP A 107 -23.84 1.85 -14.28
CA ASP A 107 -24.01 1.42 -15.67
C ASP A 107 -22.71 1.20 -16.45
N PHE A 108 -21.54 1.38 -15.82
CA PHE A 108 -20.25 1.27 -16.51
C PHE A 108 -19.96 -0.17 -16.99
N SER A 109 -20.33 -0.51 -18.24
CA SER A 109 -20.16 -1.85 -18.81
C SER A 109 -18.76 -2.13 -19.38
N GLY A 110 -17.86 -1.14 -19.36
CA GLY A 110 -16.51 -1.26 -19.88
C GLY A 110 -16.15 -0.20 -20.92
N ALA A 111 -15.36 -0.59 -21.92
CA ALA A 111 -14.93 0.32 -22.99
C ALA A 111 -16.14 0.97 -23.69
N CYS A 112 -16.07 2.29 -23.88
CA CYS A 112 -17.14 3.01 -24.53
C CYS A 112 -17.21 2.64 -26.03
N ARG A 113 -18.44 2.47 -26.54
CA ARG A 113 -18.66 2.15 -27.96
C ARG A 113 -18.30 3.29 -28.90
N CYS A 114 -18.17 4.52 -28.39
CA CYS A 114 -17.78 5.70 -29.16
C CYS A 114 -16.39 5.54 -29.78
N ILE A 115 -15.46 4.88 -29.07
CA ILE A 115 -14.10 4.64 -29.58
C ILE A 115 -14.13 3.63 -30.75
N GLU A 116 -15.02 2.63 -30.69
CA GLU A 116 -15.13 1.60 -31.72
C GLU A 116 -15.65 2.16 -33.05
N GLY A 117 -16.58 3.11 -33.00
CA GLY A 117 -17.13 3.77 -34.21
C GLY A 117 -16.12 4.64 -34.97
N VAL A 118 -15.22 5.34 -34.27
CA VAL A 118 -14.22 6.23 -34.90
C VAL A 118 -13.18 5.44 -35.70
N TYR A 119 -12.75 4.28 -35.20
CA TYR A 119 -11.80 3.43 -35.91
C TYR A 119 -12.42 2.72 -37.13
N ILE A 120 -13.72 2.42 -37.10
CA ILE A 120 -14.41 1.76 -38.21
C ILE A 120 -14.68 2.75 -39.35
N ALA A 121 -15.05 4.00 -39.05
CA ALA A 121 -15.31 5.02 -40.07
C ALA A 121 -14.03 5.48 -40.81
N SER A 122 -12.86 5.28 -40.22
CA SER A 122 -11.57 5.76 -40.75
C SER A 122 -10.74 4.67 -41.44
N ARG A 123 -11.17 3.40 -41.41
CA ARG A 123 -10.50 2.31 -42.12
C ARG A 123 -11.19 2.09 -43.46
N PRO A 124 -10.54 2.40 -44.59
CA PRO A 124 -11.07 2.00 -45.87
C PRO A 124 -11.13 0.47 -45.90
N SER A 125 -12.24 -0.06 -46.38
CA SER A 125 -12.54 -1.50 -46.48
C SER A 125 -11.53 -2.23 -47.35
N TYR A 126 -10.35 -2.55 -46.81
CA TYR A 126 -9.47 -3.57 -47.35
C TYR A 126 -9.46 -4.76 -46.39
N THR A 127 -10.21 -5.78 -46.82
CA THR A 127 -10.14 -7.19 -46.43
C THR A 127 -8.82 -7.59 -45.75
N THR A 128 -8.78 -7.56 -44.41
CA THR A 128 -7.70 -8.19 -43.64
C THR A 128 -8.28 -8.84 -42.38
N ALA A 129 -8.75 -10.08 -42.55
CA ALA A 129 -9.39 -10.90 -41.53
C ALA A 129 -8.45 -11.44 -40.42
N ASN A 130 -7.20 -10.97 -40.32
CA ASN A 130 -6.16 -11.66 -39.52
C ASN A 130 -5.43 -10.81 -38.47
N ALA A 131 -5.89 -9.59 -38.15
CA ALA A 131 -5.18 -8.69 -37.20
C ALA A 131 -5.66 -8.77 -35.74
N SER A 132 -6.54 -9.71 -35.38
CA SER A 132 -7.24 -9.72 -34.08
C SER A 132 -6.46 -10.35 -32.91
N SER A 133 -5.19 -10.77 -33.08
CA SER A 133 -4.47 -11.56 -32.06
C SER A 133 -3.36 -10.84 -31.29
N LEU A 134 -2.92 -9.64 -31.70
CA LEU A 134 -1.68 -9.03 -31.18
C LEU A 134 -1.86 -7.90 -30.16
N THR A 135 -3.10 -7.47 -29.88
CA THR A 135 -3.40 -6.51 -28.80
C THR A 135 -4.46 -7.07 -27.86
N GLN A 136 -4.32 -8.34 -27.46
CA GLN A 136 -4.91 -8.80 -26.20
C GLN A 136 -4.18 -8.10 -25.05
N THR A 137 -4.52 -6.82 -24.84
CA THR A 137 -4.46 -6.27 -23.50
C THR A 137 -5.25 -7.26 -22.63
N PRO A 138 -4.63 -7.83 -21.57
CA PRO A 138 -5.31 -8.82 -20.75
C PRO A 138 -6.62 -8.19 -20.33
N SER A 139 -7.74 -8.79 -20.73
CA SER A 139 -9.06 -8.17 -20.62
C SER A 139 -9.33 -7.90 -19.14
N LEU A 140 -9.02 -6.68 -18.72
CA LEU A 140 -9.36 -6.18 -17.41
C LEU A 140 -10.86 -6.09 -17.45
N ASN A 141 -11.54 -7.12 -16.93
CA ASN A 141 -12.99 -7.10 -16.84
C ASN A 141 -13.37 -5.86 -16.02
N PRO A 142 -13.94 -4.83 -16.66
CA PRO A 142 -14.07 -3.51 -16.06
C PRO A 142 -15.06 -3.51 -14.89
N LYS A 143 -16.03 -4.44 -14.90
CA LYS A 143 -17.00 -4.66 -13.81
C LYS A 143 -16.57 -5.71 -12.78
N ARG A 144 -15.27 -6.04 -12.69
CA ARG A 144 -14.84 -7.06 -11.72
C ARG A 144 -15.06 -6.62 -10.25
N PHE A 145 -15.08 -5.31 -9.99
CA PHE A 145 -15.16 -4.77 -8.64
C PHE A 145 -16.28 -3.74 -8.57
N VAL A 146 -17.13 -3.86 -7.54
CA VAL A 146 -18.24 -2.94 -7.26
C VAL A 146 -17.70 -1.63 -6.64
N GLY A 147 -16.55 -1.67 -5.96
CA GLY A 147 -15.98 -0.48 -5.33
C GLY A 147 -14.50 -0.60 -4.99
N ARG A 148 -13.90 0.53 -4.59
CA ARG A 148 -12.48 0.63 -4.17
C ARG A 148 -12.08 -0.38 -3.10
N ARG A 149 -12.97 -0.63 -2.13
CA ARG A 149 -12.74 -1.61 -1.07
C ARG A 149 -12.57 -3.03 -1.61
N GLN A 150 -13.48 -3.48 -2.49
CA GLN A 150 -13.41 -4.82 -3.06
C GLN A 150 -12.17 -4.99 -3.95
N TRP A 151 -11.81 -3.93 -4.70
CA TRP A 151 -10.57 -3.89 -5.45
C TRP A 151 -9.35 -4.04 -4.52
N LEU A 152 -9.32 -3.31 -3.40
CA LEU A 152 -8.23 -3.36 -2.43
C LEU A 152 -8.11 -4.74 -1.80
N GLU A 153 -9.23 -5.34 -1.39
CA GLU A 153 -9.27 -6.70 -0.86
C GLU A 153 -8.71 -7.71 -1.86
N TYR A 154 -9.07 -7.59 -3.15
CA TYR A 154 -8.51 -8.43 -4.20
C TYR A 154 -7.00 -8.20 -4.40
N TYR A 155 -6.58 -6.94 -4.48
CA TYR A 155 -5.17 -6.57 -4.66
C TYR A 155 -4.29 -7.10 -3.53
N LEU A 156 -4.72 -6.90 -2.28
CA LEU A 156 -4.00 -7.39 -1.10
C LEU A 156 -4.09 -8.91 -0.97
N SER A 157 -5.20 -9.54 -1.36
CA SER A 157 -5.30 -11.00 -1.42
C SER A 157 -4.24 -11.59 -2.37
N ARG A 158 -4.05 -11.00 -3.56
CA ARG A 158 -2.98 -11.42 -4.48
C ARG A 158 -1.59 -11.24 -3.88
N LYS A 159 -1.32 -10.12 -3.20
CA LYS A 159 -0.04 -9.92 -2.50
C LYS A 159 0.16 -10.95 -1.38
N SER A 160 -0.91 -11.30 -0.65
CA SER A 160 -0.87 -12.24 0.48
C SER A 160 -0.46 -13.66 0.09
N LEU A 161 -0.72 -14.07 -1.16
CA LEU A 161 -0.35 -15.39 -1.69
C LEU A 161 1.13 -15.72 -1.50
N ARG A 162 2.00 -14.70 -1.59
CA ARG A 162 3.46 -14.86 -1.42
C ARG A 162 3.84 -15.33 -0.01
N PHE A 163 3.02 -15.05 0.99
CA PHE A 163 3.26 -15.44 2.38
C PHE A 163 2.66 -16.81 2.72
N ILE A 164 1.54 -17.16 2.07
CA ILE A 164 0.84 -18.42 2.32
C ILE A 164 1.58 -19.61 1.70
N GLN A 165 2.13 -19.45 0.49
CA GLN A 165 2.79 -20.54 -0.23
C GLN A 165 4.09 -21.05 0.42
N ARG A 166 4.67 -20.32 1.38
CA ARG A 166 5.95 -20.67 2.01
C ARG A 166 5.83 -21.61 3.21
N LYS A 167 4.63 -21.89 3.72
CA LYS A 167 4.45 -22.92 4.74
C LYS A 167 3.95 -24.21 4.08
N PRO A 168 4.73 -25.32 4.11
CA PRO A 168 4.17 -26.64 3.88
C PRO A 168 3.26 -26.93 5.08
N LEU A 169 1.99 -26.55 4.98
CA LEU A 169 0.98 -26.94 5.96
C LEU A 169 0.57 -28.37 5.63
N ASP A 170 0.65 -29.23 6.63
CA ASP A 170 0.11 -30.58 6.62
C ASP A 170 -1.27 -30.62 5.94
N GLN A 171 -1.38 -31.50 4.93
CA GLN A 171 -2.45 -31.59 3.92
C GLN A 171 -3.84 -31.99 4.44
N SER A 172 -4.16 -31.75 5.71
CA SER A 172 -5.48 -32.12 6.24
C SER A 172 -6.50 -31.03 5.93
N THR A 173 -7.27 -31.25 4.86
CA THR A 173 -8.42 -30.49 4.33
C THR A 173 -8.13 -29.30 3.41
N PRO A 174 -8.17 -29.51 2.07
CA PRO A 174 -8.20 -28.42 1.11
C PRO A 174 -9.58 -27.75 1.11
N SER A 175 -9.77 -26.73 1.96
CA SER A 175 -10.85 -25.77 1.71
C SER A 175 -10.55 -25.06 0.38
N ARG A 176 -11.33 -25.38 -0.65
CA ARG A 176 -11.20 -24.87 -2.03
C ARG A 176 -11.45 -23.35 -2.16
N SER A 177 -11.75 -22.67 -1.06
CA SER A 177 -11.87 -21.22 -0.99
C SER A 177 -10.52 -20.56 -1.28
N GLN A 178 -10.46 -19.70 -2.30
CA GLN A 178 -9.25 -18.92 -2.58
C GLN A 178 -8.79 -18.19 -1.31
N PRO A 179 -7.49 -18.21 -0.98
CA PRO A 179 -6.98 -17.51 0.18
C PRO A 179 -7.27 -16.01 0.05
N THR A 180 -8.07 -15.49 0.95
CA THR A 180 -8.41 -14.07 1.03
C THR A 180 -7.48 -13.37 2.01
N ILE A 181 -7.27 -12.06 1.83
CA ILE A 181 -6.57 -11.22 2.81
C ILE A 181 -7.15 -11.36 4.22
N TRP A 182 -8.45 -11.58 4.35
CA TRP A 182 -9.12 -11.82 5.64
C TRP A 182 -8.69 -13.11 6.34
N SER A 183 -8.28 -14.14 5.60
CA SER A 183 -7.68 -15.34 6.21
C SER A 183 -6.34 -15.02 6.87
N LEU A 184 -5.57 -14.10 6.29
CA LEU A 184 -4.32 -13.61 6.85
C LEU A 184 -4.58 -12.78 8.10
N VAL A 185 -5.51 -11.81 8.04
CA VAL A 185 -5.92 -10.98 9.18
C VAL A 185 -6.38 -11.85 10.34
N ARG A 186 -7.28 -12.81 10.09
CA ARG A 186 -7.74 -13.76 11.11
C ARG A 186 -6.59 -14.54 11.71
N ARG A 187 -5.63 -14.98 10.90
CA ARG A 187 -4.42 -15.67 11.39
C ARG A 187 -3.58 -14.75 12.28
N VAL A 188 -3.33 -13.50 11.89
CA VAL A 188 -2.58 -12.54 12.72
C VAL A 188 -3.28 -12.37 14.07
N LEU A 189 -4.55 -11.98 14.06
CA LEU A 189 -5.31 -11.67 15.28
C LEU A 189 -5.46 -12.90 16.17
N HIS A 190 -5.87 -14.04 15.61
CA HIS A 190 -6.13 -15.24 16.41
C HIS A 190 -4.84 -15.90 16.91
N GLN A 191 -3.85 -16.08 16.04
CA GLN A 191 -2.65 -16.86 16.37
C GLN A 191 -1.65 -16.07 17.23
N TYR A 192 -1.52 -14.75 17.02
CA TYR A 192 -0.49 -13.96 17.70
C TYR A 192 -1.05 -13.10 18.84
N PHE A 193 -2.32 -12.70 18.75
CA PHE A 193 -2.91 -11.75 19.69
C PHE A 193 -4.12 -12.28 20.46
N GLN A 194 -4.58 -13.50 20.17
CA GLN A 194 -5.79 -14.08 20.77
C GLN A 194 -7.00 -13.13 20.64
N CYS A 195 -7.13 -12.50 19.47
CA CYS A 195 -8.21 -11.57 19.15
C CYS A 195 -8.97 -12.03 17.89
N VAL A 196 -10.18 -11.54 17.74
CA VAL A 196 -11.02 -11.75 16.56
C VAL A 196 -11.51 -10.39 16.05
N SER A 197 -11.50 -10.23 14.74
CA SER A 197 -12.14 -9.10 14.06
C SER A 197 -13.61 -9.42 13.85
N ILE A 198 -14.49 -8.53 14.29
CA ILE A 198 -15.91 -8.62 14.01
C ILE A 198 -16.23 -7.60 12.91
N HIS A 199 -16.66 -8.12 11.76
CA HIS A 199 -17.16 -7.30 10.66
C HIS A 199 -18.61 -6.95 10.95
N ASP A 200 -18.92 -5.66 11.04
CA ASP A 200 -20.28 -5.11 11.05
C ASP A 200 -21.30 -5.89 11.90
N ILE A 201 -21.30 -5.68 13.23
CA ILE A 201 -22.47 -6.01 14.07
C ILE A 201 -23.54 -4.92 13.95
N SER A 202 -23.72 -4.31 12.77
CA SER A 202 -24.81 -3.36 12.57
C SER A 202 -25.97 -4.10 11.91
N PRO A 203 -26.99 -4.55 12.69
CA PRO A 203 -28.24 -5.08 12.13
C PRO A 203 -29.13 -3.98 11.54
N LEU A 204 -28.62 -2.75 11.35
CA LEU A 204 -29.43 -1.71 10.73
C LEU A 204 -29.59 -2.01 9.23
N PRO A 205 -30.84 -1.86 8.71
CA PRO A 205 -31.09 -2.04 7.29
C PRO A 205 -30.22 -1.08 6.47
N PRO A 206 -29.81 -1.48 5.26
CA PRO A 206 -28.99 -0.65 4.37
C PRO A 206 -29.78 0.62 4.00
N SER A 207 -29.61 1.67 4.79
CA SER A 207 -30.13 2.99 4.45
C SER A 207 -29.26 3.53 3.31
N CYS A 208 -29.90 4.04 2.26
CA CYS A 208 -29.32 4.44 0.97
C CYS A 208 -28.37 5.66 1.02
N SER A 209 -27.53 5.78 2.05
CA SER A 209 -26.57 6.87 2.19
C SER A 209 -25.22 6.44 1.63
N GLY A 210 -24.87 7.07 0.51
CA GLY A 210 -23.59 6.91 -0.16
C GLY A 210 -22.39 7.22 0.73
N SER A 211 -21.27 6.59 0.37
CA SER A 211 -19.90 6.86 0.83
C SER A 211 -19.55 6.56 2.30
N ASN A 212 -19.97 5.42 2.86
CA ASN A 212 -19.22 4.85 3.99
C ASN A 212 -17.95 4.14 3.49
N GLU A 213 -16.98 4.95 3.04
CA GLU A 213 -15.66 4.51 2.57
C GLU A 213 -14.76 3.97 3.71
N GLY A 214 -15.26 3.96 4.96
CA GLY A 214 -14.61 3.36 6.11
C GLY A 214 -15.55 2.39 6.81
N SER A 215 -15.48 1.10 6.46
CA SER A 215 -16.04 0.08 7.34
C SER A 215 -15.11 -0.07 8.53
N ASP A 216 -15.57 0.43 9.67
CA ASP A 216 -14.91 0.24 10.93
C ASP A 216 -14.98 -1.24 11.32
N ILE A 217 -13.86 -1.77 11.80
CA ILE A 217 -13.73 -3.13 12.30
C ILE A 217 -13.48 -3.05 13.79
N LEU A 218 -14.28 -3.82 14.52
CA LEU A 218 -14.11 -4.02 15.95
C LEU A 218 -13.20 -5.21 16.20
N ILE A 219 -12.14 -4.99 16.96
CA ILE A 219 -11.23 -6.04 17.44
C ILE A 219 -11.57 -6.34 18.89
N VAL A 220 -11.90 -7.61 19.16
CA VAL A 220 -12.31 -8.10 20.47
C VAL A 220 -11.43 -9.29 20.86
N PRO A 221 -10.97 -9.40 22.12
CA PRO A 221 -10.22 -10.56 22.57
C PRO A 221 -11.10 -11.81 22.61
N VAL A 222 -10.50 -12.97 22.30
CA VAL A 222 -11.17 -14.27 22.38
C VAL A 222 -11.35 -14.63 23.85
N PRO A 223 -12.57 -15.01 24.28
CA PRO A 223 -12.77 -15.47 25.65
C PRO A 223 -12.00 -16.79 25.87
N ASP A 224 -11.27 -16.88 26.99
CA ASP A 224 -10.56 -18.11 27.33
C ASP A 224 -11.58 -19.23 27.62
N LEU A 225 -11.63 -20.23 26.72
CA LEU A 225 -12.54 -21.38 26.81
C LEU A 225 -12.27 -22.30 28.02
N ALA A 226 -11.22 -22.03 28.79
CA ALA A 226 -10.76 -22.86 29.90
C ALA A 226 -11.72 -22.91 31.11
N GLY A 227 -12.90 -22.30 31.04
CA GLY A 227 -14.00 -22.60 31.96
C GLY A 227 -13.76 -22.25 33.43
N THR A 228 -12.64 -21.61 33.77
CA THR A 228 -12.45 -20.96 35.07
C THR A 228 -13.26 -19.68 35.09
N GLY A 229 -14.57 -19.86 35.11
CA GLY A 229 -15.53 -18.81 35.36
C GLY A 229 -15.21 -18.23 36.73
N ILE A 230 -14.82 -16.96 36.72
CA ILE A 230 -15.10 -15.90 37.68
C ILE A 230 -13.96 -14.89 37.45
N LEU A 231 -14.33 -13.79 36.78
CA LEU A 231 -13.47 -12.64 36.48
C LEU A 231 -12.34 -12.98 35.48
N SER A 232 -12.68 -13.03 34.18
CA SER A 232 -11.70 -12.64 33.17
C SER A 232 -11.18 -11.27 33.58
N ASP A 233 -9.93 -11.25 34.05
CA ASP A 233 -9.31 -10.08 34.63
C ASP A 233 -9.30 -9.00 33.54
N GLU A 234 -10.10 -7.95 33.74
CA GLU A 234 -10.23 -6.81 32.84
C GLU A 234 -8.84 -6.25 32.47
N CYS A 235 -7.88 -6.36 33.39
CA CYS A 235 -6.46 -6.07 33.17
C CYS A 235 -5.87 -6.89 32.02
N THR A 236 -6.09 -8.21 31.97
CA THR A 236 -5.56 -9.07 30.90
C THR A 236 -6.16 -8.75 29.54
N THR A 237 -7.46 -8.44 29.50
CA THR A 237 -8.16 -8.02 28.27
C THR A 237 -7.59 -6.72 27.75
N LYS A 238 -7.40 -5.74 28.64
CA LYS A 238 -6.80 -4.46 28.31
C LYS A 238 -5.36 -4.61 27.81
N VAL A 239 -4.53 -5.41 28.48
CA VAL A 239 -3.15 -5.67 28.07
C VAL A 239 -3.08 -6.35 26.69
N LYS A 240 -3.97 -7.30 26.39
CA LYS A 240 -4.05 -7.94 25.05
C LYS A 240 -4.38 -6.90 23.97
N LEU A 241 -5.36 -6.04 24.23
CA LEU A 241 -5.77 -4.99 23.30
C LEU A 241 -4.69 -3.92 23.11
N GLU A 242 -4.10 -3.40 24.18
CA GLU A 242 -2.98 -2.45 24.11
C GLU A 242 -1.79 -3.05 23.33
N ARG A 243 -1.57 -4.36 23.46
CA ARG A 243 -0.56 -5.05 22.68
C ARG A 243 -0.91 -5.12 21.20
N VAL A 244 -2.17 -5.43 20.85
CA VAL A 244 -2.62 -5.41 19.44
C VAL A 244 -2.43 -4.03 18.85
N GLU A 245 -2.86 -2.99 19.58
CA GLU A 245 -2.80 -1.61 19.14
C GLU A 245 -1.35 -1.16 18.88
N ARG A 246 -0.45 -1.49 19.81
CA ARG A 246 0.98 -1.15 19.74
C ARG A 246 1.73 -1.96 18.68
N ASP A 247 1.56 -3.29 18.67
CA ASP A 247 2.33 -4.18 17.80
C ASP A 247 1.86 -4.14 16.34
N LEU A 248 0.58 -3.82 16.09
CA LEU A 248 0.06 -3.60 14.74
C LEU A 248 0.07 -2.11 14.33
N GLY A 249 0.49 -1.20 15.20
CA GLY A 249 0.56 0.23 14.89
C GLY A 249 -0.80 0.85 14.56
N LEU A 250 -1.86 0.43 15.24
CA LEU A 250 -3.24 0.91 14.98
C LEU A 250 -3.49 2.32 15.52
N THR A 251 -2.66 2.80 16.45
CA THR A 251 -2.75 4.16 17.05
C THR A 251 -2.48 5.28 16.07
N VAL A 252 -1.83 5.01 14.93
CA VAL A 252 -1.45 6.03 13.97
C VAL A 252 -2.64 6.27 13.04
N PRO A 253 -3.40 7.38 13.16
CA PRO A 253 -4.43 7.71 12.20
C PRO A 253 -3.75 7.94 10.86
N TYR A 254 -3.88 6.97 9.97
CA TYR A 254 -3.39 7.07 8.60
C TYR A 254 -4.39 7.89 7.80
N ASP A 255 -4.27 9.21 7.87
CA ASP A 255 -5.00 10.09 6.97
C ASP A 255 -4.30 10.12 5.61
N LEU A 256 -4.59 9.10 4.80
CA LEU A 256 -4.15 9.00 3.41
C LEU A 256 -4.48 10.28 2.64
N ARG A 257 -5.63 10.93 2.90
CA ARG A 257 -6.04 12.15 2.18
C ARG A 257 -5.08 13.31 2.39
N SER A 258 -4.55 13.48 3.60
CA SER A 258 -3.59 14.55 3.90
C SER A 258 -2.27 14.38 3.14
N THR A 259 -1.72 13.17 3.11
CA THR A 259 -0.49 12.87 2.34
C THR A 259 -0.70 12.99 0.83
N LEU A 260 -1.91 12.72 0.35
CA LEU A 260 -2.23 12.68 -1.08
C LEU A 260 -2.59 14.04 -1.67
N SER A 261 -3.24 14.91 -0.90
CA SER A 261 -3.57 16.26 -1.35
C SER A 261 -2.31 17.06 -1.74
N SER A 262 -1.15 16.71 -1.18
CA SER A 262 0.14 17.32 -1.55
C SER A 262 0.74 16.82 -2.87
N GLN A 263 0.25 15.71 -3.44
CA GLN A 263 0.82 15.09 -4.65
C GLN A 263 -0.13 15.08 -5.86
N MET A 264 -1.41 15.41 -5.68
CA MET A 264 -2.47 15.03 -6.63
C MET A 264 -2.94 16.06 -7.65
N TYR A 265 -2.28 17.20 -7.81
CA TYR A 265 -2.51 18.05 -8.98
C TYR A 265 -1.36 17.88 -9.99
N PRO A 266 -1.44 16.91 -10.92
CA PRO A 266 -0.75 17.11 -12.19
C PRO A 266 -1.38 18.37 -12.78
N ALA A 267 -0.59 19.44 -12.90
CA ALA A 267 -1.00 20.62 -13.64
C ALA A 267 -1.54 20.14 -14.98
N SER A 268 -2.83 20.37 -15.24
CA SER A 268 -3.42 20.13 -16.55
C SER A 268 -2.48 20.73 -17.60
N PRO A 269 -2.18 20.04 -18.70
CA PRO A 269 -1.45 20.64 -19.79
C PRO A 269 -2.37 21.67 -20.45
N ALA A 270 -2.48 22.86 -19.85
CA ALA A 270 -2.91 24.03 -20.57
C ALA A 270 -1.90 24.17 -21.72
N LEU A 271 -2.40 24.13 -22.96
CA LEU A 271 -1.66 24.57 -24.13
C LEU A 271 -1.34 26.06 -23.95
N SER A 272 -0.29 26.36 -23.21
CA SER A 272 0.34 27.67 -23.19
C SER A 272 1.84 27.42 -23.34
N SER A 273 2.29 27.61 -24.58
CA SER A 273 3.70 27.72 -24.96
C SER A 273 4.35 28.83 -24.13
N THR A 274 4.94 28.47 -22.99
CA THR A 274 5.93 29.28 -22.29
C THR A 274 6.72 28.38 -21.34
N ALA A 275 8.04 28.55 -21.33
CA ALA A 275 9.04 27.64 -20.80
C ALA A 275 8.80 27.17 -19.34
N PRO A 276 9.25 25.95 -18.97
CA PRO A 276 8.98 25.38 -17.65
C PRO A 276 9.87 26.03 -16.58
N SER A 277 9.23 26.70 -15.63
CA SER A 277 9.88 27.12 -14.38
C SER A 277 9.71 26.01 -13.35
N MET A 278 10.72 25.15 -13.21
CA MET A 278 10.84 24.27 -12.05
C MET A 278 11.19 25.13 -10.83
N LEU A 279 10.25 25.38 -9.91
CA LEU A 279 10.47 25.72 -8.49
C LEU A 279 9.15 26.16 -7.82
N SER A 280 8.17 25.28 -7.74
CA SER A 280 6.93 25.51 -6.99
C SER A 280 6.61 24.33 -6.08
N PHE A 281 7.46 24.14 -5.08
CA PHE A 281 7.15 23.38 -3.87
C PHE A 281 7.47 24.27 -2.67
N LEU A 282 6.61 24.22 -1.64
CA LEU A 282 6.61 24.96 -0.37
C LEU A 282 5.58 26.11 -0.27
N SER A 283 4.30 25.74 -0.30
CA SER A 283 3.23 26.57 0.28
C SER A 283 3.22 26.38 1.80
N TYR A 284 3.80 27.34 2.54
CA TYR A 284 3.74 27.43 4.01
C TYR A 284 2.52 28.28 4.45
N PRO A 285 1.95 28.03 5.65
CA PRO A 285 0.83 28.79 6.20
C PRO A 285 1.17 30.28 6.40
N PRO A 286 0.16 31.17 6.42
CA PRO A 286 0.35 32.61 6.18
C PRO A 286 0.95 33.44 7.32
N GLU A 287 1.41 32.85 8.43
CA GLU A 287 1.84 33.63 9.61
C GLU A 287 3.24 33.26 10.14
N LEU A 288 4.23 33.21 9.26
CA LEU A 288 5.64 33.14 9.66
C LEU A 288 6.34 34.49 9.43
N PRO A 289 7.08 35.02 10.42
CA PRO A 289 7.76 36.31 10.31
C PRO A 289 8.71 36.35 9.11
N HIS A 290 8.79 37.50 8.44
CA HIS A 290 9.50 37.70 7.16
C HIS A 290 10.93 37.12 7.10
N VAL A 291 11.61 37.00 8.24
CA VAL A 291 12.95 36.38 8.36
C VAL A 291 12.93 34.89 7.99
N PHE A 292 11.90 34.13 8.38
CA PHE A 292 11.80 32.70 8.07
C PHE A 292 11.52 32.43 6.60
N ARG A 293 10.83 33.33 5.89
CA ARG A 293 10.62 33.21 4.44
C ARG A 293 11.93 33.35 3.66
N ALA A 294 12.82 34.24 4.10
CA ALA A 294 14.15 34.37 3.51
C ALA A 294 14.98 33.10 3.73
N VAL A 295 14.95 32.52 4.94
CA VAL A 295 15.66 31.28 5.26
C VAL A 295 15.08 30.09 4.48
N ALA A 296 13.76 29.96 4.41
CA ALA A 296 13.09 28.87 3.67
C ALA A 296 13.43 28.85 2.18
N ASN A 297 13.65 30.03 1.57
CA ASN A 297 14.04 30.14 0.16
C ASN A 297 15.53 29.79 -0.09
N VAL A 298 16.40 29.95 0.92
CA VAL A 298 17.85 29.65 0.79
C VAL A 298 18.14 28.17 1.00
N ILE A 299 17.38 27.47 1.85
CA ILE A 299 17.56 26.04 2.14
C ILE A 299 17.59 25.16 0.87
N PRO A 300 16.65 25.25 -0.09
CA PRO A 300 16.69 24.39 -1.28
C PRO A 300 17.93 24.66 -2.15
N ILE A 301 18.39 25.92 -2.23
CA ILE A 301 19.60 26.29 -2.96
C ILE A 301 20.84 25.69 -2.28
N LEU A 302 20.91 25.74 -0.95
CA LEU A 302 22.00 25.14 -0.20
C LEU A 302 22.02 23.62 -0.36
N CYS A 303 20.84 22.97 -0.33
CA CYS A 303 20.70 21.54 -0.54
C CYS A 303 21.12 21.11 -1.96
N THR A 304 20.75 21.85 -3.00
CA THR A 304 21.17 21.51 -4.39
C THR A 304 22.67 21.70 -4.58
N VAL A 305 23.28 22.74 -3.98
CA VAL A 305 24.74 22.93 -3.97
C VAL A 305 25.43 21.79 -3.21
N LEU A 306 24.93 21.38 -2.05
CA LEU A 306 25.47 20.24 -1.29
C LEU A 306 25.35 18.91 -2.06
N ILE A 307 24.21 18.65 -2.68
CA ILE A 307 24.00 17.41 -3.47
C ILE A 307 24.95 17.39 -4.68
N THR A 308 25.11 18.51 -5.39
CA THR A 308 26.01 18.59 -6.56
C THR A 308 27.48 18.49 -6.17
N THR A 309 27.89 19.14 -5.08
CA THR A 309 29.28 19.08 -4.57
C THR A 309 29.65 17.69 -4.03
N ILE A 310 28.70 16.91 -3.51
CA ILE A 310 28.96 15.54 -3.04
C ILE A 310 28.85 14.52 -4.18
N SER A 311 27.91 14.67 -5.11
CA SER A 311 27.69 13.70 -6.20
C SER A 311 28.79 13.70 -7.25
N LEU A 312 29.40 14.85 -7.53
CA LEU A 312 30.47 14.98 -8.53
C LEU A 312 31.74 14.18 -8.16
N PRO A 313 32.32 14.29 -6.94
CA PRO A 313 33.47 13.49 -6.55
C PRO A 313 33.16 12.00 -6.45
N VAL A 314 31.95 11.62 -6.02
CA VAL A 314 31.53 10.21 -5.98
C VAL A 314 31.45 9.62 -7.40
N SER A 315 30.87 10.37 -8.35
CA SER A 315 30.78 9.96 -9.76
C SER A 315 32.16 9.89 -10.43
N PHE A 316 33.05 10.82 -10.09
CA PHE A 316 34.43 10.79 -10.57
C PHE A 316 35.20 9.60 -9.99
N LEU A 317 35.04 9.31 -8.68
CA LEU A 317 35.67 8.18 -8.02
C LEU A 317 35.20 6.84 -8.61
N THR A 318 33.90 6.69 -8.88
CA THR A 318 33.37 5.48 -9.52
C THR A 318 33.91 5.32 -10.94
N LEU A 319 34.00 6.40 -11.72
CA LEU A 319 34.59 6.36 -13.06
C LEU A 319 36.06 5.94 -13.02
N VAL A 320 36.87 6.55 -12.15
CA VAL A 320 38.28 6.17 -11.97
C VAL A 320 38.40 4.71 -11.54
N LEU A 321 37.57 4.25 -10.61
CA LEU A 321 37.58 2.86 -10.17
C LEU A 321 37.22 1.90 -11.32
N THR A 322 36.23 2.24 -12.15
CA THR A 322 35.87 1.42 -13.32
C THR A 322 37.00 1.37 -14.36
N LEU A 323 37.68 2.48 -14.63
CA LEU A 323 38.84 2.51 -15.53
C LEU A 323 40.00 1.69 -14.95
N VAL A 324 40.32 1.85 -13.67
CA VAL A 324 41.38 1.09 -13.01
C VAL A 324 41.05 -0.40 -13.02
N CYS A 325 39.81 -0.80 -12.72
CA CYS A 325 39.39 -2.20 -12.82
C CYS A 325 39.47 -2.75 -14.25
N TYR A 326 39.13 -1.94 -15.25
CA TYR A 326 39.23 -2.31 -16.67
C TYR A 326 40.69 -2.54 -17.09
N TYR A 327 41.60 -1.63 -16.73
CA TYR A 327 43.01 -1.70 -17.13
C TYR A 327 43.86 -2.67 -16.29
N LEU A 328 43.54 -2.89 -15.02
CA LEU A 328 44.28 -3.84 -14.16
C LEU A 328 43.93 -5.30 -14.44
N LYS A 329 42.85 -5.59 -15.16
CA LYS A 329 42.40 -6.97 -15.42
C LYS A 329 42.14 -7.27 -16.91
N PRO A 330 43.14 -7.13 -17.80
CA PRO A 330 42.97 -7.39 -19.24
C PRO A 330 42.72 -8.87 -19.59
N ARG A 331 42.79 -9.79 -18.62
CA ARG A 331 42.71 -11.25 -18.85
C ARG A 331 41.31 -11.87 -18.75
N ALA A 332 40.26 -11.11 -18.44
CA ALA A 332 38.92 -11.68 -18.26
C ALA A 332 38.11 -11.86 -19.56
N PHE A 333 38.60 -11.39 -20.71
CA PHE A 333 37.90 -11.51 -22.01
C PHE A 333 38.56 -12.47 -23.00
N THR A 334 39.56 -13.25 -22.59
CA THR A 334 40.23 -14.24 -23.45
C THR A 334 39.71 -15.67 -23.21
N ILE A 335 38.39 -15.84 -23.04
CA ILE A 335 37.73 -17.15 -23.08
C ILE A 335 36.40 -17.00 -23.82
N LEU A 336 36.48 -16.87 -25.14
CA LEU A 336 35.48 -17.29 -26.14
C LEU A 336 35.97 -16.82 -27.52
N LEU A 337 36.96 -17.53 -28.05
CA LEU A 337 37.15 -17.68 -29.49
C LEU A 337 37.56 -19.12 -29.77
#